data_AF-A0A965EP17-F1
#
_entry.id   AF-A0A965EP17-F1
#
_cell.length_a   1.000
_cell.length_b   1.000
_cell.length_c   1.000
_cell.angle_alpha   90.00
_cell.angle_beta   90.00
_cell.angle_gamma   90.00
#
_symmetry.space_group_name_H-M   'P 1'
#
loop_
_entity.id
_entity.type
_entity.pdbx_description
1 polymer ?
#
loop_
_entity_poly.entity_id
_entity_poly.type
_entity_poly.pdbx_seq_one_letter_code
_entity_poly.pdbx_strand_id
1 'polypeptide(L)'
;MKLLFDTCVLYPTVMRAALMGACKVMGWRPMWSDRILEEWARSARKLGPLGEDHARAEIALLQRDWPQACISYPDGLEARLYLPDPADRHVLAAAISGSADKIVTLNNKDFPKNTLWEEGVDRIDPDRLLFDAVMENHTGMRQIADLILSEANQMSHDTWTHRSLFKKARLPKFAKAISD
;
A
#
# COMPACT_ATOMS: atom_id res chain seq x y z
N MET A 1 10.56 3.12 -10.11
CA MET A 1 9.21 2.57 -10.29
C MET A 1 8.19 3.50 -9.63
N LYS A 2 7.08 3.77 -10.31
CA LYS A 2 5.89 4.46 -9.83
C LYS A 2 4.85 3.43 -9.42
N LEU A 3 4.35 3.51 -8.20
CA LEU A 3 3.47 2.52 -7.61
C LEU A 3 2.20 3.17 -7.12
N LEU A 4 1.05 2.78 -7.69
CA LEU A 4 -0.23 3.15 -7.14
C LEU A 4 -0.62 2.17 -6.04
N PHE A 5 -0.92 2.68 -4.85
CA PHE A 5 -1.34 1.87 -3.71
C PHE A 5 -2.86 1.87 -3.58
N ASP A 6 -3.45 0.69 -3.61
CA ASP A 6 -4.87 0.46 -3.34
C ASP A 6 -5.19 0.68 -1.85
N THR A 7 -6.44 1.04 -1.53
CA THR A 7 -6.96 1.20 -0.18
C THR A 7 -6.69 -0.04 0.68
N CYS A 8 -6.80 -1.25 0.09
CA CYS A 8 -6.61 -2.50 0.83
C CYS A 8 -5.19 -2.72 1.38
N VAL A 9 -4.17 -2.03 0.83
CA VAL A 9 -2.77 -2.10 1.29
C VAL A 9 -2.34 -0.85 2.08
N LEU A 10 -3.06 0.27 1.93
CA LEU A 10 -2.86 1.46 2.75
C LEU A 10 -3.59 1.36 4.09
N TYR A 11 -4.74 0.70 4.16
CA TYR A 11 -5.53 0.58 5.38
C TYR A 11 -4.78 -0.10 6.55
N PRO A 12 -4.10 -1.25 6.38
CA PRO A 12 -3.44 -1.93 7.50
C PRO A 12 -2.10 -1.25 7.87
N THR A 13 -2.00 -0.71 9.08
CA THR A 13 -0.86 0.10 9.55
C THR A 13 0.51 -0.52 9.29
N VAL A 14 0.73 -1.79 9.70
CA VAL A 14 2.04 -2.46 9.53
C VAL A 14 2.38 -2.68 8.06
N MET A 15 1.39 -3.02 7.22
CA MET A 15 1.60 -3.20 5.79
C MET A 15 1.94 -1.88 5.12
N ARG A 16 1.18 -0.82 5.40
CA ARG A 16 1.43 0.53 4.90
C ARG A 16 2.83 1.00 5.29
N ALA A 17 3.23 0.84 6.56
CA ALA A 17 4.55 1.24 7.04
C ALA A 17 5.67 0.51 6.29
N ALA A 18 5.55 -0.81 6.09
CA ALA A 18 6.54 -1.59 5.35
C ALA A 18 6.64 -1.15 3.88
N LEU A 19 5.51 -0.90 3.21
CA LEU A 19 5.47 -0.45 1.82
C LEU A 19 6.05 0.96 1.66
N MET A 20 5.70 1.91 2.54
CA MET A 20 6.26 3.26 2.50
C MET A 20 7.75 3.26 2.83
N GLY A 21 8.19 2.43 3.78
CA GLY A 21 9.60 2.22 4.07
C GLY A 21 10.36 1.64 2.86
N ALA A 22 9.79 0.65 2.18
CA ALA A 22 10.35 0.12 0.94
C ALA A 22 10.46 1.19 -0.15
N CYS A 23 9.45 2.06 -0.31
CA CYS A 23 9.54 3.18 -1.25
C CYS A 23 10.73 4.10 -0.97
N LYS A 24 11.04 4.37 0.31
CA LYS A 24 12.22 5.16 0.71
C LYS A 24 13.52 4.42 0.38
N VAL A 25 13.63 3.14 0.73
CA VAL A 25 14.83 2.32 0.51
C VAL A 25 15.13 2.12 -0.98
N MET A 26 14.10 1.89 -1.77
CA MET A 26 14.21 1.53 -3.20
C MET A 26 14.10 2.73 -4.15
N GLY A 27 13.83 3.94 -3.63
CA GLY A 27 13.59 5.12 -4.45
C GLY A 27 12.33 5.02 -5.33
N TRP A 28 11.35 4.22 -4.91
CA TRP A 28 10.07 4.12 -5.62
C TRP A 28 9.18 5.32 -5.30
N ARG A 29 8.36 5.72 -6.26
CA ARG A 29 7.43 6.83 -6.12
C ARG A 29 6.05 6.29 -5.77
N PRO A 30 5.57 6.43 -4.53
CA PRO A 30 4.23 6.02 -4.19
C PRO A 30 3.21 6.99 -4.74
N MET A 31 2.02 6.47 -5.05
CA MET A 31 0.93 7.19 -5.67
C MET A 31 -0.40 6.72 -5.09
N TRP A 32 -1.35 7.64 -4.94
CA TRP A 32 -2.74 7.37 -4.57
C TRP A 32 -3.62 8.52 -5.06
N SER A 33 -4.94 8.40 -4.95
CA SER A 33 -5.86 9.52 -5.16
C SER A 33 -6.55 9.90 -3.85
N ASP A 34 -7.15 11.08 -3.78
CA ASP A 34 -7.93 11.50 -2.61
C ASP A 34 -9.08 10.52 -2.32
N ARG A 35 -9.65 9.90 -3.35
CA ARG A 35 -10.71 8.89 -3.20
C ARG A 35 -10.22 7.62 -2.48
N ILE A 36 -9.00 7.16 -2.79
CA ILE A 36 -8.37 6.02 -2.10
C ILE A 36 -8.15 6.36 -0.61
N LEU A 37 -7.68 7.58 -0.31
CA LEU A 37 -7.48 8.00 1.09
C LEU A 37 -8.81 8.14 1.84
N GLU A 38 -9.86 8.63 1.19
CA GLU A 38 -11.19 8.74 1.78
C GLU A 38 -11.80 7.36 2.04
N GLU A 39 -11.59 6.38 1.17
CA GLU A 39 -11.99 4.99 1.40
C GLU A 39 -11.27 4.36 2.59
N TRP A 40 -9.97 4.67 2.76
CA TRP A 40 -9.23 4.28 3.96
C TRP A 40 -9.87 4.90 5.21
N ALA A 41 -10.10 6.21 5.22
CA ALA A 41 -10.71 6.91 6.36
C ALA A 41 -12.08 6.30 6.75
N ARG A 42 -12.95 6.07 5.76
CA ARG A 42 -14.27 5.44 5.98
C ARG A 42 -14.16 4.00 6.45
N SER A 43 -13.24 3.23 5.88
CA SER A 43 -12.99 1.83 6.27
C SER A 43 -12.56 1.71 7.72
N ALA A 44 -11.92 2.74 8.30
CA ALA A 44 -11.47 2.73 9.69
C ALA A 44 -12.60 2.87 10.72
N ARG A 45 -13.81 3.27 10.32
CA ARG A 45 -15.00 3.26 11.20
C ARG A 45 -15.27 1.89 11.83
N LYS A 46 -14.85 0.80 11.18
CA LYS A 46 -15.00 -0.56 11.71
C LYS A 46 -14.12 -0.85 12.94
N LEU A 47 -13.14 0.01 13.22
CA LEU A 47 -12.28 -0.09 14.41
C LEU A 47 -12.89 0.56 15.65
N GLY A 48 -14.03 1.25 15.52
CA GLY A 48 -14.74 1.92 16.61
C GLY A 48 -14.94 3.42 16.36
N PRO A 49 -15.54 4.14 17.33
CA PRO A 49 -15.96 5.53 17.17
C PRO A 49 -14.84 6.51 16.77
N LEU A 50 -13.61 6.27 17.23
CA LEU A 50 -12.44 7.10 16.93
C LEU A 50 -11.63 6.61 15.71
N GLY A 51 -12.07 5.53 15.06
CA GLY A 51 -11.29 4.87 14.01
C GLY A 51 -11.06 5.77 12.79
N GLU A 52 -12.07 6.52 12.35
CA GLU A 52 -11.92 7.47 11.25
C GLU A 52 -11.00 8.64 11.61
N ASP A 53 -11.14 9.21 12.81
CA ASP A 53 -10.30 10.33 13.25
C ASP A 53 -8.83 9.94 13.30
N HIS A 54 -8.53 8.75 13.83
CA HIS A 54 -7.18 8.19 13.82
C HIS A 54 -6.67 7.99 12.39
N ALA A 55 -7.48 7.42 11.48
CA ALA A 55 -7.09 7.25 10.09
C ALA A 55 -6.82 8.59 9.39
N ARG A 56 -7.63 9.63 9.64
CA ARG A 56 -7.41 10.98 9.10
C ARG A 56 -6.10 11.59 9.59
N ALA A 57 -5.74 11.38 10.85
CA ALA A 57 -4.44 11.81 11.38
C ALA A 57 -3.28 11.07 10.69
N GLU A 58 -3.39 9.75 10.50
CA GLU A 58 -2.38 8.97 9.77
C GLU A 58 -2.27 9.37 8.28
N ILE A 59 -3.40 9.66 7.63
CA ILE A 59 -3.44 10.18 6.25
C ILE A 59 -2.70 11.52 6.15
N ALA A 60 -2.94 12.44 7.09
CA ALA A 60 -2.28 13.74 7.09
C ALA A 60 -0.75 13.61 7.23
N LEU A 61 -0.28 12.70 8.09
CA LEU A 61 1.14 12.37 8.22
C LEU A 61 1.69 11.76 6.93
N LEU A 62 0.95 10.84 6.31
CA LEU A 62 1.36 10.20 5.05
C LEU A 62 1.49 11.23 3.91
N GLN A 63 0.54 12.15 3.78
CA GLN A 63 0.56 13.21 2.76
C GLN A 63 1.69 14.22 3.01
N ARG A 64 1.97 14.57 4.27
CA ARG A 64 3.11 15.40 4.62
C ARG A 64 4.44 14.77 4.20
N ASP A 65 4.58 13.47 4.43
CA ASP A 65 5.80 12.72 4.10
C ASP A 65 5.96 12.48 2.58
N TRP A 66 4.86 12.52 1.82
CA TRP A 66 4.82 12.30 0.38
C TRP A 66 3.96 13.33 -0.37
N PRO A 67 4.38 14.60 -0.43
CA PRO A 67 3.55 15.70 -0.95
C PRO A 67 3.22 15.59 -2.44
N GLN A 68 3.93 14.75 -3.19
CA GLN A 68 3.75 14.54 -4.64
C GLN A 68 3.04 13.22 -4.98
N ALA A 69 2.58 12.45 -3.97
CA ALA A 69 1.99 11.14 -4.20
C ALA A 69 0.48 11.19 -4.52
N CYS A 70 -0.22 12.29 -4.20
CA CYS A 70 -1.64 12.39 -4.55
C CYS A 70 -1.82 12.75 -6.04
N ILE A 71 -2.64 11.97 -6.72
CA ILE A 71 -2.89 12.05 -8.16
C ILE A 71 -4.36 12.33 -8.40
N SER A 72 -4.60 13.39 -9.16
CA SER A 72 -5.90 13.70 -9.73
C SER A 72 -6.03 13.05 -11.10
N TYR A 73 -7.25 12.69 -11.48
CA TYR A 73 -7.60 12.16 -12.79
C TYR A 73 -8.90 12.80 -13.27
N PRO A 74 -9.17 12.86 -14.59
CA PRO A 74 -10.41 13.42 -15.11
C PRO A 74 -11.63 12.56 -14.74
N ASP A 75 -12.73 13.18 -14.34
CA ASP A 75 -13.97 12.48 -13.95
C ASP A 75 -14.47 11.49 -15.01
N GLY A 76 -14.34 11.85 -16.30
CA GLY A 76 -14.75 11.00 -17.42
C GLY A 76 -13.88 9.76 -17.63
N LEU A 77 -12.72 9.65 -16.99
CA LEU A 77 -11.81 8.52 -17.17
C LEU A 77 -12.41 7.22 -16.62
N GLU A 78 -13.04 7.26 -15.45
CA GLU A 78 -13.67 6.07 -14.86
C GLU A 78 -14.76 5.46 -15.77
N ALA A 79 -15.46 6.30 -16.54
CA ALA A 79 -16.59 5.89 -17.37
C ALA A 79 -16.18 5.00 -18.56
N ARG A 80 -14.96 5.17 -19.09
CA ARG A 80 -14.45 4.34 -20.20
C ARG A 80 -13.77 3.05 -19.73
N LEU A 81 -13.43 2.95 -18.44
CA LEU A 81 -12.67 1.84 -17.90
C LEU A 81 -13.59 0.68 -17.55
N TYR A 82 -13.09 -0.53 -17.80
CA TYR A 82 -13.74 -1.77 -17.39
C TYR A 82 -12.85 -2.50 -16.37
N LEU A 83 -13.45 -2.86 -15.24
CA LEU A 83 -12.92 -3.80 -14.26
C LEU A 83 -14.08 -4.69 -13.78
N PRO A 84 -13.79 -5.93 -13.32
CA PRO A 84 -14.80 -6.81 -12.73
C PRO A 84 -15.59 -6.14 -11.60
N ASP A 85 -14.92 -5.37 -10.74
CA ASP A 85 -15.57 -4.49 -9.77
C ASP A 85 -15.59 -3.05 -10.29
N PRO A 86 -16.78 -2.49 -10.60
CA PRO A 86 -16.92 -1.09 -10.97
C PRO A 86 -16.42 -0.11 -9.91
N ALA A 87 -16.45 -0.51 -8.63
CA ALA A 87 -15.98 0.31 -7.53
C ALA A 87 -14.47 0.53 -7.57
N ASP A 88 -13.69 -0.32 -8.25
CA ASP A 88 -12.22 -0.22 -8.33
C ASP A 88 -11.72 0.62 -9.52
N ARG A 89 -12.62 1.11 -10.39
CA ARG A 89 -12.25 1.87 -11.60
C ARG A 89 -11.48 3.14 -11.27
N HIS A 90 -11.75 3.80 -10.15
CA HIS A 90 -11.00 4.98 -9.73
C HIS A 90 -9.54 4.68 -9.40
N VAL A 91 -9.25 3.47 -8.88
CA VAL A 91 -7.87 3.03 -8.64
C VAL A 91 -7.14 2.93 -9.97
N LEU A 92 -7.74 2.27 -10.97
CA LEU A 92 -7.15 2.19 -12.30
C LEU A 92 -7.04 3.57 -12.99
N ALA A 93 -8.04 4.43 -12.85
CA ALA A 93 -8.01 5.80 -13.40
C ALA A 93 -6.84 6.63 -12.83
N ALA A 94 -6.60 6.53 -11.51
CA ALA A 94 -5.46 7.15 -10.86
C ALA A 94 -4.13 6.54 -11.32
N ALA A 95 -4.08 5.21 -11.51
CA ALA A 95 -2.89 4.52 -12.02
C ALA A 95 -2.49 5.06 -13.40
N ILE A 96 -3.47 5.13 -14.32
CA ILE A 96 -3.26 5.59 -15.70
C ILE A 96 -2.82 7.06 -15.71
N SER A 97 -3.55 7.93 -15.00
CA SER A 97 -3.26 9.37 -15.00
C SER A 97 -1.91 9.68 -14.36
N GLY A 98 -1.49 8.88 -13.39
CA GLY A 98 -0.17 8.95 -12.78
C GLY A 98 0.96 8.32 -13.61
N SER A 99 0.62 7.58 -14.66
CA SER A 99 1.52 6.66 -15.36
C SER A 99 2.22 5.71 -14.38
N ALA A 100 1.45 5.11 -13.47
CA ALA A 100 1.96 4.13 -12.53
C ALA A 100 2.42 2.88 -13.28
N ASP A 101 3.58 2.34 -12.91
CA ASP A 101 4.07 1.08 -13.49
C ASP A 101 3.24 -0.10 -12.99
N LYS A 102 2.82 -0.05 -11.71
CA LYS A 102 2.05 -1.11 -11.06
C LYS A 102 1.02 -0.59 -10.06
N ILE A 103 -0.10 -1.31 -9.94
CA ILE A 103 -1.03 -1.23 -8.81
C ILE A 103 -0.61 -2.26 -7.75
N VAL A 104 -0.37 -1.80 -6.53
CA VAL A 104 -0.09 -2.64 -5.37
C VAL A 104 -1.40 -2.96 -4.67
N THR A 105 -1.83 -4.22 -4.72
CA THR A 105 -3.15 -4.64 -4.22
C THR A 105 -3.14 -6.10 -3.74
N LEU A 106 -4.03 -6.42 -2.79
CA LEU A 106 -4.35 -7.80 -2.40
C LEU A 106 -5.49 -8.39 -3.24
N ASN A 107 -6.19 -7.57 -4.02
CA ASN A 107 -7.45 -7.87 -4.69
C ASN A 107 -7.21 -8.39 -6.12
N ASN A 108 -6.54 -9.54 -6.22
CA ASN A 108 -6.17 -10.15 -7.49
C ASN A 108 -7.35 -10.59 -8.39
N LYS A 109 -8.60 -10.47 -7.97
CA LYS A 109 -9.74 -10.77 -8.85
C LYS A 109 -10.26 -9.51 -9.52
N ASP A 110 -10.12 -8.38 -8.84
CA ASP A 110 -10.73 -7.11 -9.23
C ASP A 110 -9.84 -6.31 -10.18
N PHE A 111 -8.55 -6.69 -10.27
CA PHE A 111 -7.56 -6.07 -11.16
C PHE A 111 -6.95 -7.01 -12.22
N PRO A 112 -7.69 -7.76 -13.05
CA PRO A 112 -7.13 -8.82 -13.92
C PRO A 112 -5.99 -8.31 -14.82
N LYS A 113 -4.87 -9.05 -14.87
CA LYS A 113 -3.65 -8.62 -15.59
C LYS A 113 -3.89 -8.29 -17.06
N ASN A 114 -4.71 -9.07 -17.76
CA ASN A 114 -4.99 -8.82 -19.18
C ASN A 114 -5.72 -7.49 -19.39
N THR A 115 -6.68 -7.17 -18.51
CA THR A 115 -7.41 -5.89 -18.54
C THR A 115 -6.50 -4.71 -18.21
N LEU A 116 -5.59 -4.86 -17.22
CA LEU A 116 -4.65 -3.80 -16.88
C LEU A 116 -3.61 -3.54 -17.98
N TRP A 117 -3.16 -4.61 -18.65
CA TRP A 117 -2.14 -4.55 -19.69
C TRP A 117 -2.57 -3.67 -20.87
N GLU A 118 -3.86 -3.70 -21.24
CA GLU A 118 -4.44 -2.84 -22.28
C GLU A 118 -4.31 -1.34 -21.94
N GLU A 119 -4.24 -1.00 -20.65
CA GLU A 119 -4.07 0.37 -20.15
C GLU A 119 -2.60 0.67 -19.77
N GLY A 120 -1.66 -0.24 -20.05
CA GLY A 120 -0.22 -0.05 -19.80
C GLY A 120 0.20 -0.18 -18.33
N VAL A 121 -0.63 -0.81 -17.50
CA VAL A 121 -0.39 -0.97 -16.05
C VAL A 121 -0.32 -2.47 -15.71
N ASP A 122 0.49 -2.87 -14.73
CA ASP A 122 0.47 -4.22 -14.16
C ASP A 122 0.01 -4.17 -12.69
N ARG A 123 -0.14 -5.32 -12.05
CA ARG A 123 -0.38 -5.40 -10.60
C ARG A 123 0.66 -6.23 -9.89
N ILE A 124 0.86 -5.95 -8.61
CA ILE A 124 1.73 -6.72 -7.75
C ILE A 124 1.14 -6.89 -6.35
N ASP A 125 1.31 -8.09 -5.80
CA ASP A 125 0.98 -8.41 -4.42
C ASP A 125 2.00 -7.74 -3.47
N PRO A 126 1.58 -7.11 -2.36
CA PRO A 126 2.47 -6.37 -1.47
C PRO A 126 3.54 -7.25 -0.82
N ASP A 127 3.23 -8.49 -0.45
CA ASP A 127 4.21 -9.42 0.13
C ASP A 127 5.26 -9.83 -0.89
N ARG A 128 4.84 -10.03 -2.15
CA ARG A 128 5.79 -10.26 -3.25
C ARG A 128 6.67 -9.05 -3.50
N LEU A 129 6.10 -7.85 -3.58
CA LEU A 129 6.85 -6.61 -3.81
C LEU A 129 7.91 -6.39 -2.72
N LEU A 130 7.54 -6.56 -1.45
CA LEU A 130 8.47 -6.41 -0.33
C LEU A 130 9.53 -7.52 -0.30
N PHE A 131 9.17 -8.74 -0.66
CA PHE A 131 10.16 -9.82 -0.81
C PHE A 131 11.21 -9.47 -1.87
N ASP A 132 10.78 -8.99 -3.04
CA ASP A 132 11.68 -8.59 -4.12
C ASP A 132 12.58 -7.42 -3.67
N ALA A 133 12.05 -6.46 -2.90
CA ALA A 133 12.85 -5.38 -2.28
C ALA A 133 13.95 -5.91 -1.34
N VAL A 134 13.66 -6.94 -0.54
CA VAL A 134 14.65 -7.56 0.36
C VAL A 134 15.77 -8.24 -0.43
N MET A 135 15.43 -8.88 -1.54
CA MET A 135 16.44 -9.51 -2.40
C MET A 135 17.38 -8.49 -3.04
N GLU A 136 16.90 -7.27 -3.31
CA GLU A 136 17.69 -6.19 -3.89
C GLU A 136 18.48 -5.40 -2.83
N ASN A 137 17.87 -5.10 -1.68
CA ASN A 137 18.50 -4.33 -0.61
C ASN A 137 18.11 -4.86 0.78
N HIS A 138 18.69 -6.00 1.16
CA HIS A 138 18.40 -6.67 2.44
C HIS A 138 18.65 -5.75 3.63
N THR A 139 19.81 -5.09 3.68
CA THR A 139 20.19 -4.21 4.81
C THR A 139 19.19 -3.06 5.01
N GLY A 140 18.82 -2.34 3.95
CA GLY A 140 17.88 -1.24 4.05
C GLY A 140 16.48 -1.71 4.45
N MET A 141 16.02 -2.82 3.86
CA MET A 141 14.73 -3.41 4.20
C MET A 141 14.69 -3.97 5.63
N ARG A 142 15.80 -4.51 6.13
CA ARG A 142 15.92 -4.97 7.52
C ARG A 142 15.86 -3.81 8.51
N GLN A 143 16.50 -2.68 8.22
CA GLN A 143 16.41 -1.47 9.05
C GLN A 143 14.96 -0.97 9.16
N ILE A 144 14.22 -0.94 8.04
CA ILE A 144 12.79 -0.62 8.05
C ILE A 144 12.00 -1.61 8.91
N ALA A 145 12.28 -2.92 8.77
CA ALA A 145 11.61 -3.95 9.55
C ALA A 145 11.86 -3.81 11.06
N ASP A 146 13.11 -3.52 11.46
CA ASP A 146 13.50 -3.32 12.85
C ASP A 146 12.79 -2.08 13.46
N LEU A 147 12.69 -0.99 12.70
CA LEU A 147 11.97 0.22 13.13
C LEU A 147 10.48 -0.05 13.38
N ILE A 148 9.81 -0.71 12.42
CA ILE A 148 8.40 -1.07 12.54
C ILE A 148 8.17 -2.02 13.72
N LEU A 149 9.09 -2.98 13.95
CA LEU A 149 9.00 -3.90 15.08
C LEU A 149 9.13 -3.16 16.41
N SER A 150 10.07 -2.21 16.51
CA SER A 150 10.27 -1.38 17.70
C SER A 150 9.01 -0.57 18.03
N GLU A 151 8.44 0.12 17.04
CA GLU A 151 7.19 0.89 17.21
C GLU A 151 6.03 -0.02 17.65
N ALA A 152 5.85 -1.18 17.00
CA ALA A 152 4.79 -2.12 17.34
C ALA A 152 4.90 -2.63 18.79
N ASN A 153 6.12 -2.91 19.27
CA ASN A 153 6.37 -3.36 20.63
C ASN A 153 6.21 -2.25 21.69
N GLN A 154 6.36 -0.98 21.31
CA GLN A 154 6.09 0.15 22.23
C GLN A 154 4.59 0.40 22.41
N MET A 155 3.80 0.17 21.36
CA MET A 155 2.36 0.44 21.35
C MET A 155 1.50 -0.76 21.80
N SER A 156 2.11 -1.94 21.92
CA SER A 156 1.43 -3.21 22.18
C SER A 156 1.87 -3.79 23.54
N HIS A 157 0.95 -4.48 24.20
CA HIS A 157 1.30 -5.33 25.36
C HIS A 157 1.89 -6.69 24.95
N ASP A 158 1.73 -7.08 23.67
CA ASP A 158 2.33 -8.30 23.10
C ASP A 158 3.82 -8.10 22.76
N THR A 159 4.62 -9.15 22.95
CA THR A 159 6.01 -9.22 22.47
C THR A 159 6.05 -9.73 21.04
N TRP A 160 6.11 -8.82 20.07
CA TRP A 160 6.24 -9.14 18.67
C TRP A 160 7.69 -9.55 18.32
N THR A 161 7.78 -10.55 17.44
CA THR A 161 8.97 -10.80 16.61
C THR A 161 8.68 -10.40 15.17
N HIS A 162 9.71 -10.13 14.38
CA HIS A 162 9.61 -9.93 12.92
C HIS A 162 8.65 -10.92 12.25
N ARG A 163 8.89 -12.22 12.47
CA ARG A 163 8.09 -13.28 11.85
C ARG A 163 6.62 -13.20 12.23
N SER A 164 6.31 -13.01 13.51
CA SER A 164 4.92 -12.93 14.00
C SER A 164 4.19 -11.67 13.54
N LEU A 165 4.86 -10.52 13.56
CA LEU A 165 4.28 -9.22 13.23
C LEU A 165 3.93 -9.14 11.75
N PHE A 166 4.91 -9.40 10.87
CA PHE A 166 4.70 -9.30 9.43
C PHE A 166 3.79 -10.41 8.91
N LYS A 167 3.80 -11.62 9.50
CA LYS A 167 2.81 -12.66 9.18
C LYS A 167 1.38 -12.21 9.53
N LYS A 168 1.17 -11.59 10.71
CA LYS A 168 -0.14 -11.01 11.09
C LYS A 168 -0.56 -9.89 10.13
N ALA A 169 0.41 -9.11 9.64
CA ALA A 169 0.21 -8.10 8.62
C ALA A 169 0.03 -8.65 7.19
N ARG A 170 -0.14 -9.97 7.02
CA ARG A 170 -0.28 -10.65 5.72
C ARG A 170 0.95 -10.53 4.80
N LEU A 171 2.14 -10.45 5.38
CA LEU A 171 3.43 -10.35 4.69
C LEU A 171 4.37 -11.54 5.04
N PRO A 172 3.95 -12.82 4.84
CA PRO A 172 4.75 -13.97 5.28
C PRO A 172 6.07 -14.17 4.53
N LYS A 173 6.19 -13.82 3.24
CA LYS A 173 7.45 -13.95 2.49
C LYS A 173 8.45 -12.90 2.93
N PHE A 174 8.00 -11.65 3.07
CA PHE A 174 8.82 -10.57 3.64
C PHE A 174 9.29 -10.95 5.04
N ALA A 175 8.38 -11.42 5.90
CA ALA A 175 8.67 -11.86 7.26
C ALA A 175 9.77 -12.93 7.32
N LYS A 176 9.73 -13.90 6.41
CA LYS A 176 10.76 -14.94 6.29
C LYS A 176 12.09 -14.34 5.84
N ALA A 177 12.08 -13.58 4.75
CA ALA A 177 13.30 -13.07 4.12
C ALA A 177 14.12 -12.11 4.99
N ILE A 178 13.48 -11.36 5.90
CA ILE A 178 14.17 -10.46 6.83
C ILE A 178 14.58 -11.11 8.15
N SER A 179 14.03 -12.30 8.47
CA SER A 179 14.37 -13.07 9.68
C SER A 179 15.55 -14.02 9.47
N ASP A 180 15.84 -14.35 8.21
CA ASP A 180 16.99 -15.15 7.77
C ASP A 180 18.20 -14.22 7.52
#